data_AF-A0A7V8WI19-F1
#
_entry.id   AF-A0A7V8WI19-F1
#
_cell.length_a   1.000
_cell.length_b   1.000
_cell.length_c   1.000
_cell.angle_alpha   90.00
_cell.angle_beta   90.00
_cell.angle_gamma   90.00
#
_symmetry.space_group_name_H-M   'P 1'
#
loop_
_entity.id
_entity.type
_entity.pdbx_description
1 polymer ?
#
loop_
_entity_poly.entity_id
_entity_poly.type
_entity_poly.pdbx_seq_one_letter_code
_entity_poly.pdbx_strand_id
1 'polypeptide(L)'
;LPGSGTAAAQRTLNAAVPSAGTMFMQGFAVGSSRQISNLTGGRTTAFAAADQAFKRLDESTRSQYLLGYSSTNGDWNGAYRRITVKVNRKDAQVLYRHGYAARQEVKPLNRRDYLTYSRIASAANLPRAIDDLKMRVVKTTVESGPDGMRLSVDMRIGPGAVKFARQDGGYLAKVDALYFCADAKEQLVGENWQTLDFKLTEENYQKFMREGVGYTIYVPLKADAKYLKVILYDYGADLVGSAMVELKK
;
A
#
# COMPACT_ATOMS: atom_id res chain seq x y z
N LEU A 1 27.62 4.07 -50.54
CA LEU A 1 27.18 3.36 -49.30
C LEU A 1 28.44 2.98 -48.55
N PRO A 2 28.62 3.30 -47.25
CA PRO A 2 27.62 3.24 -46.18
C PRO A 2 27.50 4.51 -45.31
N GLY A 3 26.39 4.60 -44.58
CA GLY A 3 26.12 5.62 -43.57
C GLY A 3 24.97 5.18 -42.67
N SER A 4 25.27 4.35 -41.67
CA SER A 4 24.28 3.82 -40.71
C SER A 4 24.93 3.44 -39.37
N GLY A 5 25.67 4.38 -38.76
CA GLY A 5 26.37 4.16 -37.48
C GLY A 5 25.86 4.98 -36.30
N THR A 6 25.00 5.98 -36.50
CA THR A 6 24.69 6.99 -35.47
C THR A 6 23.44 6.71 -34.64
N ALA A 7 22.45 5.97 -35.17
CA ALA A 7 21.18 5.74 -34.46
C ALA A 7 21.26 4.73 -33.30
N ALA A 8 22.18 3.76 -33.37
CA ALA A 8 22.34 2.73 -32.33
C ALA A 8 23.06 3.26 -31.08
N ALA A 9 24.00 4.19 -31.25
CA ALA A 9 24.73 4.83 -30.15
C ALA A 9 23.85 5.82 -29.35
N GLN A 10 22.88 6.46 -29.99
CA GLN A 10 21.96 7.39 -29.34
C GLN A 10 20.87 6.68 -28.51
N ARG A 11 20.48 5.46 -28.91
CA ARG A 11 19.52 4.62 -28.16
C ARG A 11 20.09 4.04 -26.87
N THR A 12 21.41 3.84 -26.80
CA THR A 12 22.10 3.29 -25.61
C THR A 12 22.34 4.35 -24.53
N LEU A 13 22.43 5.64 -24.89
CA LEU A 13 22.58 6.74 -23.92
C LEU A 13 21.26 7.11 -23.19
N ASN A 14 20.11 6.95 -23.85
CA ASN A 14 18.80 7.16 -23.21
C ASN A 14 18.40 6.05 -22.22
N ALA A 15 19.13 4.94 -22.16
CA ALA A 15 18.92 3.88 -21.18
C ALA A 15 19.62 4.14 -19.82
N ALA A 16 20.51 5.14 -19.76
CA ALA A 16 21.28 5.46 -18.56
C ALA A 16 20.70 6.62 -17.72
N VAL A 17 19.66 7.32 -18.23
CA VAL A 17 18.98 8.39 -17.50
C VAL A 17 17.66 7.84 -16.95
N PRO A 18 17.50 7.74 -15.62
CA PRO A 18 16.24 7.29 -15.02
C PRO A 18 15.08 8.16 -15.51
N SER A 19 13.91 7.57 -15.76
CA SER A 19 12.73 8.34 -16.19
C SER A 19 12.34 9.38 -15.12
N ALA A 20 11.63 10.44 -15.51
CA ALA A 20 11.13 11.44 -14.56
C ALA A 20 10.30 10.83 -13.41
N GLY A 21 9.51 9.78 -13.69
CA GLY A 21 8.79 9.02 -12.67
C GLY A 21 9.71 8.24 -11.73
N THR A 22 10.78 7.63 -12.26
CA THR A 22 11.80 6.95 -11.45
C THR A 22 12.56 7.94 -10.56
N MET A 23 12.94 9.11 -11.11
CA MET A 23 13.60 10.17 -10.35
C MET A 23 12.68 10.75 -9.26
N PHE A 24 11.40 10.93 -9.55
CA PHE A 24 10.40 11.35 -8.56
C PHE A 24 10.26 10.33 -7.42
N MET A 25 10.09 9.05 -7.74
CA MET A 25 10.00 7.99 -6.73
C MET A 25 11.29 7.85 -5.91
N GLN A 26 12.46 8.00 -6.53
CA GLN A 26 13.75 7.96 -5.85
C GLN A 26 13.93 9.17 -4.92
N GLY A 27 13.54 10.37 -5.37
CA GLY A 27 13.54 11.58 -4.55
C GLY A 27 12.57 11.47 -3.36
N PHE A 28 11.37 10.94 -3.59
CA PHE A 28 10.39 10.65 -2.54
C PHE A 28 10.94 9.65 -1.52
N ALA A 29 11.49 8.52 -1.97
CA ALA A 29 12.07 7.50 -1.09
C ALA A 29 13.20 8.07 -0.22
N VAL A 30 14.13 8.82 -0.81
CA VAL A 30 15.22 9.47 -0.06
C VAL A 30 14.69 10.53 0.91
N GLY A 31 13.66 11.28 0.51
CA GLY A 31 12.97 12.24 1.37
C GLY A 31 12.31 11.57 2.59
N SER A 32 11.56 10.50 2.38
CA SER A 32 10.94 9.71 3.45
C SER A 32 11.98 9.07 4.36
N SER A 33 13.06 8.50 3.83
CA SER A 33 14.15 7.96 4.63
C SER A 33 14.80 9.04 5.51
N ARG A 34 15.03 10.24 4.96
CA ARG A 34 15.56 11.38 5.74
C ARG A 34 14.60 11.79 6.85
N GLN A 35 13.30 11.87 6.56
CA GLN A 35 12.29 12.21 7.56
C GLN A 35 12.24 11.17 8.70
N ILE A 36 12.20 9.87 8.37
CA ILE A 36 12.21 8.79 9.37
C ILE A 36 13.49 8.80 10.18
N SER A 37 14.65 8.97 9.52
CA SER A 37 15.94 9.02 10.19
C SER A 37 15.99 10.20 11.15
N ASN A 38 15.57 11.40 10.72
CA ASN A 38 15.51 12.57 11.60
C ASN A 38 14.60 12.30 12.81
N LEU A 39 13.38 11.79 12.59
CA LEU A 39 12.44 11.51 13.69
C LEU A 39 13.00 10.50 14.70
N THR A 40 13.78 9.53 14.24
CA THR A 40 14.33 8.45 15.08
C THR A 40 15.73 8.74 15.63
N GLY A 41 16.35 9.86 15.26
CA GLY A 41 17.73 10.21 15.64
C GLY A 41 18.80 9.49 14.82
N GLY A 42 18.44 8.94 13.67
CA GLY A 42 19.36 8.38 12.70
C GLY A 42 19.85 9.40 11.66
N ARG A 43 20.63 8.91 10.69
CA ARG A 43 21.04 9.66 9.50
C ARG A 43 20.74 8.86 8.25
N THR A 44 20.39 9.55 7.17
CA THR A 44 20.29 8.96 5.83
C THR A 44 21.47 9.39 4.99
N THR A 45 22.12 8.44 4.34
CA THR A 45 23.10 8.69 3.29
C THR A 45 22.49 8.29 1.95
N ALA A 46 22.43 9.22 1.01
CA ALA A 46 21.97 8.99 -0.36
C ALA A 46 22.81 9.86 -1.29
N PHE A 47 23.12 9.35 -2.48
CA PHE A 47 23.92 10.04 -3.50
C PHE A 47 25.30 10.53 -2.99
N ALA A 48 25.94 9.75 -2.12
CA ALA A 48 27.29 10.03 -1.60
C ALA A 48 28.25 8.91 -1.98
N ALA A 49 29.53 9.25 -2.14
CA ALA A 49 30.59 8.27 -2.32
C ALA A 49 30.73 7.36 -1.09
N ALA A 50 31.15 6.11 -1.32
CA ALA A 50 31.16 5.07 -0.28
C ALA A 50 32.06 5.44 0.90
N ASP A 51 33.25 5.98 0.64
CA ASP A 51 34.19 6.46 1.64
C ASP A 51 33.58 7.51 2.58
N GLN A 52 32.88 8.49 2.02
CA GLN A 52 32.19 9.54 2.80
C GLN A 52 31.04 8.97 3.62
N ALA A 53 30.31 8.00 3.06
CA ALA A 53 29.24 7.31 3.74
C ALA A 53 29.75 6.54 4.97
N PHE A 54 30.83 5.76 4.79
CA PHE A 54 31.44 4.98 5.86
C PHE A 54 32.07 5.85 6.94
N LYS A 55 32.74 6.94 6.57
CA LYS A 55 33.29 7.89 7.54
C LYS A 55 32.21 8.49 8.44
N ARG A 56 31.08 8.92 7.87
CA ARG A 56 29.96 9.46 8.65
C ARG A 56 29.33 8.42 9.58
N LEU A 57 29.26 7.16 9.13
CA LEU A 57 28.75 6.06 9.95
C LEU A 57 29.66 5.81 11.15
N ASP A 58 30.98 5.71 10.92
CA ASP A 58 31.99 5.59 11.96
C ASP A 58 31.91 6.76 12.95
N GLU A 59 31.90 8.01 12.48
CA GLU A 59 31.73 9.20 13.34
C GLU A 59 30.46 9.14 14.21
N SER A 60 29.34 8.65 13.67
CA SER A 60 28.07 8.57 14.39
C SER A 60 28.00 7.47 15.44
N THR A 61 28.90 6.48 15.39
CA THR A 61 28.88 5.29 16.27
C THR A 61 29.96 5.33 17.36
N ARG A 62 30.91 6.26 17.28
CA ARG A 62 32.03 6.41 18.26
C ARG A 62 31.60 6.76 19.67
N SER A 63 30.44 7.36 19.88
CA SER A 63 29.98 7.76 21.21
C SER A 63 28.46 7.70 21.28
N GLN A 64 27.94 6.84 22.15
CA GLN A 64 26.51 6.65 22.36
C GLN A 64 26.19 6.71 23.85
N TYR A 65 25.10 7.42 24.17
CA TYR A 65 24.56 7.49 25.53
C TYR A 65 23.12 6.98 25.51
N LEU A 66 22.74 6.19 26.52
CA LEU A 66 21.36 5.81 26.73
C LEU A 66 20.71 6.79 27.71
N LEU A 67 19.68 7.51 27.27
CA LEU A 67 18.93 8.46 28.08
C LEU A 67 17.50 7.96 28.26
N GLY A 68 17.08 7.77 29.51
CA GLY A 68 15.69 7.51 29.86
C GLY A 68 14.91 8.81 30.02
N TYR A 69 13.76 8.92 29.37
CA TYR A 69 12.82 10.03 29.54
C TYR A 69 11.41 9.48 29.74
N SER A 70 10.75 9.91 30.82
CA SER A 70 9.34 9.65 31.07
C SER A 70 8.62 10.98 31.21
N SER A 71 7.53 11.15 30.45
CA SER A 71 6.73 12.36 30.48
C SER A 71 5.75 12.32 31.65
N THR A 72 5.71 13.40 32.44
CA THR A 72 4.68 13.60 33.47
C THR A 72 3.32 14.01 32.89
N ASN A 73 3.24 14.41 31.60
CA ASN A 73 1.98 14.68 30.91
C ASN A 73 1.20 13.38 30.63
N GLY A 74 0.07 13.19 31.30
CA GLY A 74 -0.82 12.03 31.18
C GLY A 74 -1.81 12.04 30.01
N ASP A 75 -1.81 13.06 29.14
CA ASP A 75 -2.75 13.16 28.01
C ASP A 75 -2.33 12.27 26.82
N TRP A 76 -2.79 11.02 26.80
CA TRP A 76 -2.47 10.02 25.77
C TRP A 76 -3.41 10.05 24.55
N ASN A 77 -3.63 11.24 23.99
CA ASN A 77 -4.52 11.48 22.84
C ASN A 77 -3.93 11.13 21.46
N GLY A 78 -2.74 10.55 21.40
CA GLY A 78 -2.05 10.21 20.15
C GLY A 78 -1.30 11.36 19.45
N ALA A 79 -1.38 12.59 19.96
CA ALA A 79 -0.66 13.73 19.41
C ALA A 79 0.86 13.55 19.47
N TYR A 80 1.57 14.16 18.51
CA TYR A 80 3.03 14.10 18.48
C TYR A 80 3.64 15.04 19.52
N ARG A 81 4.45 14.47 20.43
CA ARG A 81 5.20 15.20 21.46
C ARG A 81 6.66 15.31 21.06
N ARG A 82 7.20 16.54 21.06
CA ARG A 82 8.57 16.82 20.66
C ARG A 82 9.55 16.65 21.82
N ILE A 83 10.68 16.00 21.55
CA ILE A 83 11.83 15.89 22.45
C ILE A 83 12.93 16.82 21.94
N THR A 84 13.62 17.50 22.85
CA THR A 84 14.80 18.31 22.54
C THR A 84 15.93 17.93 23.48
N VAL A 85 17.08 17.54 22.93
CA VAL A 85 18.31 17.30 23.68
C VAL A 85 19.24 18.47 23.44
N LYS A 86 19.74 19.07 24.52
CA LYS A 86 20.73 20.17 24.48
C LYS A 86 22.00 19.71 25.16
N VAL A 87 23.14 20.12 24.61
CA VAL A 87 24.47 19.83 25.15
C VAL A 87 25.26 21.13 25.28
N ASN A 88 26.19 21.18 26.23
CA ASN A 88 27.00 22.38 26.47
C ASN A 88 28.16 22.55 25.46
N ARG A 89 28.49 21.50 24.71
CA ARG A 89 29.56 21.52 23.70
C ARG A 89 29.09 22.27 22.45
N LYS A 90 29.78 23.37 22.10
CA LYS A 90 29.38 24.30 21.04
C LYS A 90 29.40 23.69 19.63
N ASP A 91 30.28 22.72 19.37
CA ASP A 91 30.46 22.12 18.04
C ASP A 91 29.96 20.67 17.94
N ALA A 92 29.11 20.25 18.89
CA ALA A 92 28.55 18.91 18.88
C ALA A 92 27.27 18.84 18.03
N GLN A 93 27.27 17.94 17.06
CA GLN A 93 26.03 17.54 16.38
C GLN A 93 25.42 16.34 17.09
N VAL A 94 24.33 16.57 17.82
CA VAL A 94 23.65 15.51 18.57
C VAL A 94 22.63 14.81 17.67
N LEU A 95 22.67 13.49 17.65
CA LEU A 95 21.69 12.64 16.99
C LEU A 95 20.78 12.03 18.05
N TYR A 96 19.50 12.32 17.97
CA TYR A 96 18.53 11.90 18.98
C TYR A 96 17.12 11.83 18.41
N ARG A 97 16.28 10.99 18.99
CA ARG A 97 14.85 10.88 18.64
C ARG A 97 14.14 12.20 18.94
N HIS A 98 13.53 12.81 17.93
CA HIS A 98 12.92 14.14 18.07
C HIS A 98 11.52 14.15 18.68
N GLY A 99 10.96 12.98 19.01
CA GLY A 99 9.65 12.91 19.63
C GLY A 99 9.00 11.53 19.56
N TYR A 100 7.74 11.49 19.98
CA TYR A 100 6.91 10.30 20.00
C TYR A 100 5.43 10.66 19.93
N ALA A 101 4.59 9.76 19.41
CA ALA A 101 3.14 9.91 19.52
C ALA A 101 2.69 9.49 20.93
N ALA A 102 1.85 10.31 21.57
CA ALA A 102 1.32 10.05 22.91
C ALA A 102 0.29 8.90 22.89
N ARG A 103 0.74 7.66 22.72
CA ARG A 103 -0.11 6.46 22.73
C ARG A 103 0.17 5.63 23.98
N GLN A 104 -0.86 5.40 24.79
CA GLN A 104 -0.77 4.64 26.05
C GLN A 104 -0.59 3.13 25.80
N GLU A 105 -1.22 2.63 24.74
CA GLU A 105 -1.06 1.27 24.26
C GLU A 105 -0.51 1.31 22.85
N VAL A 106 0.69 0.75 22.66
CA VAL A 106 1.05 0.22 21.35
C VAL A 106 0.24 -1.05 21.20
N LYS A 107 -0.99 -0.94 20.68
CA LYS A 107 -1.76 -2.13 20.30
C LYS A 107 -0.81 -3.02 19.49
N PRO A 108 -0.61 -4.30 19.87
CA PRO A 108 0.27 -5.17 19.13
C PRO A 108 -0.12 -5.08 17.66
N LEU A 109 0.87 -4.85 16.79
CA LEU A 109 0.62 -4.78 15.36
C LEU A 109 -0.07 -6.10 14.98
N ASN A 110 -1.36 -6.05 14.66
CA ASN A 110 -2.01 -7.20 14.07
C ASN A 110 -1.38 -7.36 12.69
N ARG A 111 -0.51 -8.37 12.57
CA ARG A 111 0.23 -8.64 11.33
C ARG A 111 -0.73 -8.76 10.14
N ARG A 112 -1.90 -9.38 10.35
CA ARG A 112 -2.91 -9.51 9.30
C ARG A 112 -3.41 -8.16 8.84
N ASP A 113 -3.90 -7.34 9.75
CA ASP A 113 -4.47 -6.03 9.42
C ASP A 113 -3.43 -5.12 8.75
N TYR A 114 -2.18 -5.14 9.25
CA TYR A 114 -1.08 -4.38 8.66
C TYR A 114 -0.75 -4.84 7.23
N LEU A 115 -0.60 -6.15 7.01
CA LEU A 115 -0.29 -6.69 5.69
C LEU A 115 -1.45 -6.47 4.71
N THR A 116 -2.68 -6.70 5.14
CA THR A 116 -3.89 -6.37 4.37
C THR A 116 -3.87 -4.91 3.93
N TYR A 117 -3.76 -3.98 4.87
CA TYR A 117 -3.68 -2.55 4.56
C TYR A 117 -2.52 -2.23 3.59
N SER A 118 -1.32 -2.72 3.88
CA SER A 118 -0.13 -2.45 3.07
C SER A 118 -0.26 -2.96 1.63
N ARG A 119 -0.74 -4.19 1.44
CA ARG A 119 -0.93 -4.81 0.13
C ARG A 119 -1.98 -4.08 -0.68
N ILE A 120 -3.11 -3.74 -0.06
CA ILE A 120 -4.18 -3.03 -0.73
C ILE A 120 -3.78 -1.59 -1.07
N ALA A 121 -3.17 -0.85 -0.13
CA ALA A 121 -2.70 0.51 -0.39
C ALA A 121 -1.65 0.54 -1.51
N SER A 122 -0.76 -0.45 -1.55
CA SER A 122 0.21 -0.59 -2.64
C SER A 122 -0.49 -0.84 -3.98
N ALA A 123 -1.45 -1.77 -4.01
CA ALA A 123 -2.24 -2.06 -5.22
C ALA A 123 -3.09 -0.87 -5.68
N ALA A 124 -3.65 -0.08 -4.76
CA ALA A 124 -4.43 1.11 -5.05
C ALA A 124 -3.61 2.19 -5.78
N ASN A 125 -2.32 2.30 -5.47
CA ASN A 125 -1.42 3.26 -6.12
C ASN A 125 -0.81 2.78 -7.45
N LEU A 126 -1.06 1.53 -7.86
CA LEU A 126 -0.56 1.00 -9.13
C LEU A 126 -1.54 1.29 -10.28
N PRO A 127 -1.09 1.90 -11.39
CA PRO A 127 -1.95 2.12 -12.57
C PRO A 127 -2.31 0.82 -13.30
N ARG A 128 -1.43 -0.19 -13.22
CA ARG A 128 -1.64 -1.50 -13.87
C ARG A 128 -2.49 -2.44 -13.03
N ALA A 129 -3.19 -3.34 -13.70
CA ALA A 129 -3.82 -4.49 -13.06
C ALA A 129 -2.77 -5.44 -12.46
N ILE A 130 -3.17 -6.13 -11.39
CA ILE A 130 -2.42 -7.21 -10.74
C ILE A 130 -3.26 -8.47 -10.88
N ASP A 131 -2.65 -9.57 -11.32
CA ASP A 131 -3.37 -10.79 -11.70
C ASP A 131 -2.92 -12.02 -10.92
N ASP A 132 -2.31 -11.85 -9.73
CA ASP A 132 -1.91 -12.97 -8.86
C ASP A 132 -3.16 -13.72 -8.36
N LEU A 133 -4.22 -12.97 -8.01
CA LEU A 133 -5.56 -13.50 -7.77
C LEU A 133 -6.44 -13.22 -9.00
N LYS A 134 -6.78 -14.29 -9.74
CA LYS A 134 -7.58 -14.17 -10.98
C LYS A 134 -9.00 -13.73 -10.69
N MET A 135 -9.36 -12.54 -11.15
CA MET A 135 -10.69 -11.96 -11.00
C MET A 135 -11.02 -11.07 -12.19
N ARG A 136 -12.32 -10.81 -12.40
CA ARG A 136 -12.78 -9.85 -13.39
C ARG A 136 -14.09 -9.19 -12.98
N VAL A 137 -14.24 -7.93 -13.36
CA VAL A 137 -15.54 -7.25 -13.37
C VAL A 137 -16.32 -7.74 -14.59
N VAL A 138 -17.53 -8.23 -14.37
CA VAL A 138 -18.43 -8.76 -15.41
C VAL A 138 -19.31 -7.63 -15.94
N LYS A 139 -19.93 -6.89 -15.03
CA LYS A 139 -20.89 -5.84 -15.35
C LYS A 139 -20.89 -4.80 -14.24
N THR A 140 -21.12 -3.56 -14.61
CA THR A 140 -21.35 -2.44 -13.70
C THR A 140 -22.65 -1.75 -14.06
N THR A 141 -23.50 -1.46 -13.07
CA THR A 141 -24.76 -0.75 -13.28
C THR A 141 -24.89 0.35 -12.25
N VAL A 142 -25.10 1.59 -12.69
CA VAL A 142 -25.45 2.69 -11.79
C VAL A 142 -26.95 2.58 -11.50
N GLU A 143 -27.27 2.58 -10.20
CA GLU A 143 -28.64 2.49 -9.70
C GLU A 143 -28.94 3.73 -8.86
N SER A 144 -30.14 4.30 -9.04
CA SER A 144 -30.67 5.35 -8.19
C SER A 144 -31.80 4.76 -7.34
N GLY A 145 -31.73 4.93 -6.02
CA GLY A 145 -32.75 4.45 -5.09
C GLY A 145 -33.05 5.47 -3.98
N PRO A 146 -33.97 5.12 -3.05
CA PRO A 146 -34.34 5.98 -1.92
C PRO A 146 -33.15 6.38 -1.04
N ASP A 147 -32.16 5.49 -0.90
CA ASP A 147 -30.95 5.67 -0.08
C ASP A 147 -29.82 6.40 -0.83
N GLY A 148 -30.09 6.92 -2.03
CA GLY A 148 -29.13 7.59 -2.89
C GLY A 148 -28.66 6.74 -4.07
N MET A 149 -27.63 7.25 -4.76
CA MET A 149 -27.02 6.61 -5.92
C MET A 149 -26.04 5.53 -5.46
N ARG A 150 -25.99 4.40 -6.17
CA ARG A 150 -25.03 3.32 -5.91
C ARG A 150 -24.57 2.67 -7.21
N LEU A 151 -23.37 2.09 -7.18
CA LEU A 151 -22.86 1.25 -8.25
C LEU A 151 -23.03 -0.22 -7.87
N SER A 152 -23.80 -0.96 -8.64
CA SER A 152 -23.80 -2.42 -8.62
C SER A 152 -22.64 -2.96 -9.44
N VAL A 153 -21.84 -3.85 -8.86
CA VAL A 153 -20.63 -4.42 -9.46
C VAL A 153 -20.75 -5.94 -9.42
N ASP A 154 -20.96 -6.54 -10.59
CA ASP A 154 -20.95 -7.99 -10.77
C ASP A 154 -19.51 -8.45 -10.97
N MET A 155 -19.02 -9.27 -10.05
CA MET A 155 -17.65 -9.76 -10.00
C MET A 155 -17.61 -11.26 -10.25
N ARG A 156 -16.52 -11.73 -10.86
CA ARG A 156 -16.16 -13.15 -10.90
C ARG A 156 -14.76 -13.35 -10.36
N ILE A 157 -14.62 -14.21 -9.36
CA ILE A 157 -13.34 -14.77 -8.92
C ILE A 157 -13.15 -16.08 -9.68
N GLY A 158 -11.98 -16.24 -10.31
CA GLY A 158 -11.67 -17.39 -11.14
C GLY A 158 -11.48 -18.68 -10.34
N PRO A 159 -11.59 -19.84 -11.00
CA PRO A 159 -11.29 -21.13 -10.37
C PRO A 159 -9.86 -21.16 -9.85
N GLY A 160 -9.65 -21.70 -8.65
CA GLY A 160 -8.35 -21.81 -8.01
C GLY A 160 -7.67 -20.48 -7.62
N ALA A 161 -8.37 -19.34 -7.75
CA ALA A 161 -7.79 -18.03 -7.44
C ALA A 161 -7.65 -17.77 -5.93
N VAL A 162 -8.35 -18.52 -5.09
CA VAL A 162 -8.39 -18.35 -3.63
C VAL A 162 -7.81 -19.61 -2.97
N LYS A 163 -6.97 -19.41 -1.96
CA LYS A 163 -6.41 -20.53 -1.20
C LYS A 163 -7.31 -20.86 -0.01
N PHE A 164 -7.87 -22.06 -0.05
CA PHE A 164 -8.71 -22.57 1.03
C PHE A 164 -7.92 -23.39 2.04
N ALA A 165 -8.18 -23.16 3.32
CA ALA A 165 -7.75 -24.03 4.39
C ALA A 165 -8.84 -25.09 4.65
N ARG A 166 -8.44 -26.35 4.80
CA ARG A 166 -9.36 -27.42 5.20
C ARG A 166 -9.58 -27.35 6.70
N GLN A 167 -10.84 -27.34 7.13
CA GLN A 167 -11.21 -27.33 8.54
C GLN A 167 -12.55 -28.03 8.74
N ASP A 168 -12.65 -28.92 9.73
CA ASP A 168 -13.89 -29.58 10.17
C ASP A 168 -14.72 -30.21 9.05
N GLY A 169 -14.06 -30.82 8.05
CA GLY A 169 -14.73 -31.45 6.90
C GLY A 169 -15.20 -30.49 5.80
N GLY A 170 -14.92 -29.19 5.94
CA GLY A 170 -15.16 -28.16 4.93
C GLY A 170 -13.91 -27.37 4.57
N TYR A 171 -14.12 -26.29 3.80
CA TYR A 171 -13.08 -25.39 3.32
C TYR A 171 -13.40 -23.95 3.69
N LEU A 172 -12.42 -23.28 4.29
CA LEU A 172 -12.53 -21.90 4.73
C LEU A 172 -11.52 -21.01 4.01
N ALA A 173 -11.97 -19.83 3.60
CA ALA A 173 -11.09 -18.77 3.10
C ALA A 173 -11.68 -17.40 3.43
N LYS A 174 -10.82 -16.38 3.48
CA LYS A 174 -11.23 -14.98 3.64
C LYS A 174 -10.49 -14.14 2.61
N VAL A 175 -11.24 -13.39 1.83
CA VAL A 175 -10.69 -12.46 0.83
C VAL A 175 -11.18 -11.06 1.15
N ASP A 176 -10.26 -10.13 1.37
CA ASP A 176 -10.60 -8.73 1.56
C ASP A 176 -10.85 -8.09 0.19
N ALA A 177 -11.99 -7.42 0.03
CA ALA A 177 -12.47 -6.86 -1.22
C ALA A 177 -12.74 -5.36 -1.07
N LEU A 178 -12.08 -4.56 -1.91
CA LEU A 178 -12.18 -3.12 -1.91
C LEU A 178 -12.57 -2.59 -3.27
N TYR A 179 -13.46 -1.61 -3.25
CA TYR A 179 -14.01 -0.96 -4.42
C TYR A 179 -13.85 0.53 -4.23
N PHE A 180 -13.20 1.20 -5.18
CA PHE A 180 -13.04 2.64 -5.20
C PHE A 180 -13.65 3.19 -6.49
N CYS A 181 -14.58 4.13 -6.34
CA CYS A 181 -15.20 4.84 -7.45
C CYS A 181 -14.68 6.27 -7.49
N ALA A 182 -14.20 6.71 -8.65
CA ALA A 182 -13.70 8.07 -8.85
C ALA A 182 -14.45 8.77 -9.99
N ASP A 183 -14.58 10.09 -9.90
CA ASP A 183 -15.16 10.92 -10.97
C ASP A 183 -14.17 11.15 -12.13
N ALA A 184 -14.56 11.97 -13.12
CA ALA A 184 -13.71 12.29 -14.27
C ALA A 184 -12.45 13.12 -13.91
N LYS A 185 -12.40 13.72 -12.72
CA LYS A 185 -11.24 14.44 -12.17
C LYS A 185 -10.43 13.56 -11.21
N GLU A 186 -10.68 12.25 -11.24
CA GLU A 186 -10.04 11.24 -10.39
C GLU A 186 -10.26 11.47 -8.88
N GLN A 187 -11.31 12.23 -8.51
CA GLN A 187 -11.69 12.42 -7.11
C GLN A 187 -12.53 11.24 -6.63
N LEU A 188 -12.24 10.72 -5.43
CA LEU A 188 -12.98 9.62 -4.85
C LEU A 188 -14.43 10.03 -4.53
N VAL A 189 -15.39 9.35 -5.14
CA VAL A 189 -16.84 9.60 -4.97
C VAL A 189 -17.59 8.46 -4.31
N GLY A 190 -16.95 7.30 -4.13
CA GLY A 190 -17.55 6.16 -3.43
C GLY A 190 -16.51 5.10 -3.09
N GLU A 191 -16.72 4.41 -1.97
CA GLU A 191 -15.91 3.26 -1.60
C GLU A 191 -16.73 2.21 -0.87
N ASN A 192 -16.33 0.95 -0.99
CA ASN A 192 -16.85 -0.15 -0.17
C ASN A 192 -15.70 -1.09 0.17
N TRP A 193 -15.56 -1.38 1.46
CA TRP A 193 -14.59 -2.30 2.01
C TRP A 193 -15.33 -3.44 2.71
N GLN A 194 -15.03 -4.67 2.33
CA GLN A 194 -15.65 -5.84 2.96
C GLN A 194 -14.73 -7.05 2.93
N THR A 195 -15.00 -8.00 3.80
CA THR A 195 -14.35 -9.32 3.78
C THR A 195 -15.34 -10.35 3.28
N LEU A 196 -14.99 -11.04 2.19
CA LEU A 196 -15.71 -12.20 1.69
C LEU A 196 -15.29 -13.41 2.51
N ASP A 197 -16.18 -13.90 3.37
CA ASP A 197 -15.97 -15.10 4.20
C ASP A 197 -16.53 -16.32 3.48
N PHE A 198 -15.65 -17.16 2.95
CA PHE A 198 -16.03 -18.38 2.27
C PHE A 198 -16.05 -19.55 3.25
N LYS A 199 -17.21 -20.20 3.35
CA LYS A 199 -17.41 -21.45 4.08
C LYS A 199 -18.04 -22.48 3.16
N LEU A 200 -17.22 -23.33 2.57
CA LEU A 200 -17.64 -24.26 1.52
C LEU A 200 -17.65 -25.70 2.04
N THR A 201 -18.70 -26.44 1.65
CA THR A 201 -18.70 -27.90 1.70
C THR A 201 -17.73 -28.45 0.65
N GLU A 202 -17.36 -29.74 0.73
CA GLU A 202 -16.55 -30.39 -0.31
C GLU A 202 -17.17 -30.22 -1.70
N GLU A 203 -18.47 -30.42 -1.86
CA GLU A 203 -19.17 -30.24 -3.14
C GLU A 203 -19.04 -28.81 -3.69
N ASN A 204 -19.30 -27.80 -2.84
CA ASN A 204 -19.19 -26.40 -3.25
C ASN A 204 -17.74 -25.97 -3.51
N TYR A 205 -16.78 -26.54 -2.78
CA TYR A 205 -15.37 -26.35 -3.05
C TYR A 205 -15.00 -26.90 -4.44
N GLN A 206 -15.40 -28.14 -4.76
CA GLN A 206 -15.15 -28.72 -6.09
C GLN A 206 -15.85 -27.92 -7.21
N LYS A 207 -17.03 -27.35 -6.95
CA LYS A 207 -17.67 -26.43 -7.89
C LYS A 207 -16.85 -25.14 -8.07
N PHE A 208 -16.40 -24.51 -6.98
CA PHE A 208 -15.52 -23.34 -7.04
C PHE A 208 -14.23 -23.63 -7.82
N MET A 209 -13.61 -24.79 -7.61
CA MET A 209 -12.36 -25.15 -8.30
C MET A 209 -12.54 -25.37 -9.81
N ARG A 210 -13.75 -25.68 -10.27
CA ARG A 210 -14.06 -25.83 -11.71
C ARG A 210 -14.51 -24.52 -12.35
N GLU A 211 -15.39 -23.79 -11.67
CA GLU A 211 -16.10 -22.65 -12.27
C GLU A 211 -15.61 -21.30 -11.72
N GLY A 212 -15.11 -21.26 -10.50
CA GLY A 212 -14.97 -20.04 -9.70
C GLY A 212 -16.29 -19.66 -9.04
N VAL A 213 -16.43 -18.37 -8.68
CA VAL A 213 -17.66 -17.85 -8.06
C VAL A 213 -17.98 -16.46 -8.59
N GLY A 214 -19.27 -16.20 -8.79
CA GLY A 214 -19.80 -14.87 -9.09
C GLY A 214 -20.48 -14.28 -7.87
N TYR A 215 -20.37 -12.96 -7.68
CA TYR A 215 -21.06 -12.23 -6.61
C TYR A 215 -21.24 -10.77 -7.01
N THR A 216 -22.24 -10.12 -6.43
CA THR A 216 -22.59 -8.72 -6.71
C THR A 216 -22.41 -7.88 -5.46
N ILE A 217 -21.70 -6.76 -5.58
CA ILE A 217 -21.48 -5.78 -4.51
C ILE A 217 -22.09 -4.44 -4.90
N TYR A 218 -22.56 -3.69 -3.90
CA TYR A 218 -23.04 -2.32 -4.06
C TYR A 218 -22.05 -1.33 -3.44
N VAL A 219 -21.67 -0.31 -4.20
CA VAL A 219 -20.82 0.80 -3.74
C VAL A 219 -21.67 2.06 -3.67
N PRO A 220 -21.92 2.64 -2.48
CA PRO A 220 -22.60 3.92 -2.36
C PRO A 220 -21.82 5.01 -3.10
N LEU A 221 -22.52 5.85 -3.86
CA LEU A 221 -21.94 6.95 -4.63
C LEU A 221 -22.44 8.30 -4.10
N LYS A 222 -21.50 9.24 -3.92
CA LYS A 222 -21.77 10.63 -3.54
C LYS A 222 -21.94 11.55 -4.75
N ALA A 223 -21.47 11.12 -5.91
CA ALA A 223 -21.53 11.84 -7.18
C ALA A 223 -21.32 10.86 -8.36
N ASP A 224 -21.42 11.37 -9.59
CA ASP A 224 -21.21 10.59 -10.81
C ASP A 224 -19.81 9.96 -10.86
N ALA A 225 -19.77 8.62 -10.87
CA ALA A 225 -18.54 7.87 -11.01
C ALA A 225 -18.17 7.66 -12.49
N LYS A 226 -16.89 7.85 -12.83
CA LYS A 226 -16.32 7.60 -14.15
C LYS A 226 -15.39 6.39 -14.16
N TYR A 227 -14.74 6.09 -13.04
CA TYR A 227 -13.81 4.98 -12.91
C TYR A 227 -14.17 4.12 -11.72
N LEU A 228 -13.99 2.81 -11.86
CA LEU A 228 -14.04 1.82 -10.78
C LEU A 228 -12.69 1.13 -10.70
N LYS A 229 -12.11 1.08 -9.50
CA LYS A 229 -10.98 0.21 -9.18
C LYS A 229 -11.42 -0.83 -8.15
N VAL A 230 -11.17 -2.10 -8.46
CA VAL A 230 -11.45 -3.22 -7.57
C VAL A 230 -10.14 -3.88 -7.17
N ILE A 231 -10.00 -4.21 -5.89
CA ILE A 231 -8.84 -4.91 -5.33
C ILE A 231 -9.34 -6.05 -4.46
N LEU A 232 -8.83 -7.25 -4.70
CA LEU A 232 -8.99 -8.43 -3.85
C LEU A 232 -7.66 -8.81 -3.23
N TYR A 233 -7.66 -9.19 -1.96
CA TYR A 233 -6.49 -9.67 -1.26
C TYR A 233 -6.79 -10.92 -0.47
N ASP A 234 -6.06 -12.00 -0.76
CA ASP A 234 -6.05 -13.23 0.02
C ASP A 234 -4.83 -13.23 0.95
N TYR A 235 -5.06 -12.94 2.23
CA TYR A 235 -4.00 -12.94 3.25
C TYR A 235 -3.33 -14.32 3.42
N GLY A 236 -4.08 -15.41 3.27
CA GLY A 236 -3.55 -16.76 3.48
C GLY A 236 -2.60 -17.22 2.37
N ALA A 237 -2.76 -16.64 1.18
CA ALA A 237 -1.91 -16.90 0.02
C ALA A 237 -0.92 -15.76 -0.30
N ASP A 238 -1.09 -14.59 0.31
CA ASP A 238 -0.42 -13.33 -0.07
C ASP A 238 -0.58 -12.99 -1.57
N LEU A 239 -1.80 -13.20 -2.10
CA LEU A 239 -2.13 -12.94 -3.50
C LEU A 239 -3.04 -11.71 -3.62
N VAL A 240 -2.74 -10.86 -4.60
CA VAL A 240 -3.53 -9.66 -4.92
C VAL A 240 -4.11 -9.78 -6.33
N GLY A 241 -5.39 -9.43 -6.46
CA GLY A 241 -6.05 -9.27 -7.76
C GLY A 241 -6.56 -7.85 -7.87
N SER A 242 -6.35 -7.18 -9.00
CA SER A 242 -6.94 -5.86 -9.23
C SER A 242 -7.43 -5.68 -10.64
N ALA A 243 -8.50 -4.90 -10.76
CA ALA A 243 -9.09 -4.50 -12.03
C ALA A 243 -9.41 -3.02 -11.98
N MET A 244 -9.28 -2.34 -13.12
CA MET A 244 -9.73 -0.97 -13.30
C MET A 244 -10.67 -0.95 -14.51
N VAL A 245 -11.83 -0.31 -14.34
CA VAL A 245 -12.89 -0.24 -15.34
C VAL A 245 -13.30 1.21 -15.49
N GLU A 246 -13.33 1.68 -16.73
CA GLU A 246 -14.01 2.93 -17.06
C GLU A 246 -15.51 2.66 -17.16
N LEU A 247 -16.28 3.38 -16.37
CA LEU A 247 -17.74 3.28 -16.36
C LEU A 247 -18.29 4.01 -17.60
N LYS A 248 -19.13 3.29 -18.34
CA LYS A 248 -19.92 3.86 -19.42
C LYS A 248 -21.18 4.47 -18.82
N LYS A 249 -21.56 5.66 -19.29
CA LYS A 249 -22.86 6.26 -18.98
C LYS A 249 -23.97 5.43 -19.62
#